data_AF-A0A7D9IXP1-F1
#
_entry.id   AF-A0A7D9IXP1-F1
#
_cell.length_a   1.000
_cell.length_b   1.000
_cell.length_c   1.000
_cell.angle_alpha   90.00
_cell.angle_beta   90.00
_cell.angle_gamma   90.00
#
_symmetry.space_group_name_H-M   'P 1'
#
loop_
_entity.id
_entity.type
_entity.pdbx_description
1 polymer ?
#
loop_
_entity_poly.entity_id
_entity_poly.type
_entity_poly.pdbx_seq_one_letter_code
_entity_poly.pdbx_strand_id
1 'polypeptide(L)'
;MSYHFDQDDHYMPGFSKFFKKMAEEEHEHAQMFMKYQNKRGGRIRFNSIPKPCHDGNWENGTLAMKRALHLEKTINKLLLNLHTLGDSKNEPQFLDFLEANFLGEQVDSIKELSNYVHILQRLDSPLGEYQFDKLTLGGGKD
;
A
#
# COMPACT_ATOMS: atom_id res chain seq x y z
N MET A 1 -7.20 -7.01 -4.29
CA MET A 1 -6.14 -7.93 -3.84
C MET A 1 -6.67 -8.77 -2.68
N SER A 2 -6.96 -8.20 -1.51
CA SER A 2 -7.46 -8.97 -0.34
C SER A 2 -8.54 -10.01 -0.66
N TYR A 3 -9.72 -9.57 -1.13
CA TYR A 3 -10.83 -10.46 -1.46
C TYR A 3 -10.58 -11.46 -2.59
N HIS A 4 -9.52 -11.30 -3.38
CA HIS A 4 -9.14 -12.30 -4.37
C HIS A 4 -8.42 -13.49 -3.70
N PHE A 5 -7.53 -13.22 -2.75
CA PHE A 5 -6.87 -14.26 -1.94
C PHE A 5 -7.77 -14.89 -0.88
N ASP A 6 -9.00 -14.39 -0.72
CA ASP A 6 -10.05 -14.97 0.11
C ASP A 6 -10.98 -15.93 -0.66
N GLN A 7 -10.84 -15.99 -1.99
CA GLN A 7 -11.62 -16.91 -2.82
C GLN A 7 -11.23 -18.36 -2.54
N ASP A 8 -12.18 -19.28 -2.69
CA ASP A 8 -12.00 -20.71 -2.39
C ASP A 8 -10.95 -21.38 -3.28
N ASP A 9 -10.79 -20.91 -4.52
CA ASP A 9 -9.83 -21.42 -5.51
C ASP A 9 -8.43 -20.78 -5.41
N HIS A 10 -8.27 -19.67 -4.66
CA HIS A 10 -7.01 -18.95 -4.46
C HIS A 10 -6.63 -18.79 -2.97
N TYR A 11 -7.27 -19.55 -2.08
CA TYR A 11 -7.27 -19.33 -0.63
C TYR A 11 -5.86 -19.19 -0.01
N MET A 12 -5.50 -17.95 0.31
CA MET A 12 -4.23 -17.53 0.92
C MET A 12 -4.53 -16.47 2.00
N PRO A 13 -4.95 -16.90 3.21
CA PRO A 13 -5.51 -16.01 4.24
C PRO A 13 -4.52 -14.98 4.79
N GLY A 14 -3.22 -15.28 4.79
CA GLY A 14 -2.17 -14.32 5.15
C GLY A 14 -2.08 -13.18 4.14
N PHE A 15 -2.08 -13.48 2.84
CA PHE A 15 -2.18 -12.47 1.78
C PHE A 15 -3.48 -11.66 1.86
N SER A 16 -4.61 -12.34 2.07
CA SER A 16 -5.91 -11.67 2.23
C SER A 16 -5.89 -10.66 3.37
N LYS A 17 -5.41 -11.07 4.56
CA LYS A 17 -5.28 -10.24 5.75
C LYS A 17 -4.29 -9.09 5.56
N PHE A 18 -3.13 -9.37 4.96
CA PHE A 18 -2.10 -8.36 4.67
C PHE A 18 -2.67 -7.25 3.78
N PHE A 19 -3.27 -7.59 2.63
CA PHE A 19 -3.82 -6.58 1.74
C PHE A 19 -5.05 -5.86 2.29
N LYS A 20 -5.80 -6.50 3.20
CA LYS A 20 -6.89 -5.84 3.91
C LYS A 20 -6.35 -4.75 4.84
N LYS A 21 -5.32 -5.07 5.62
CA LYS A 21 -4.64 -4.12 6.52
C LYS A 21 -4.07 -2.93 5.75
N MET A 22 -3.36 -3.18 4.64
CA MET A 22 -2.86 -2.13 3.75
C MET A 22 -3.99 -1.21 3.25
N ALA A 23 -5.13 -1.78 2.84
CA ALA A 23 -6.27 -0.99 2.36
C ALA A 23 -6.91 -0.13 3.47
N GLU A 24 -6.93 -0.64 4.72
CA GLU A 24 -7.40 0.10 5.89
C GLU A 24 -6.44 1.26 6.22
N GLU A 25 -5.13 1.02 6.22
CA GLU A 25 -4.09 2.04 6.43
C GLU A 25 -4.15 3.16 5.38
N GLU A 26 -4.24 2.82 4.09
CA GLU A 26 -4.38 3.81 3.01
C GLU A 26 -5.68 4.63 3.12
N HIS A 27 -6.75 4.02 3.66
CA HIS A 27 -7.99 4.75 3.96
C HIS A 27 -7.79 5.76 5.10
N GLU A 28 -7.03 5.39 6.13
CA GLU A 28 -6.66 6.29 7.22
C GLU A 28 -5.79 7.45 6.72
N HIS A 29 -4.80 7.18 5.86
CA HIS A 29 -3.98 8.22 5.21
C HIS A 29 -4.83 9.23 4.43
N ALA A 30 -5.81 8.76 3.65
CA ALA A 30 -6.74 9.64 2.96
C ALA A 30 -7.53 10.52 3.95
N GLN A 31 -7.97 9.96 5.09
CA GLN A 31 -8.64 10.73 6.14
C GLN A 31 -7.72 11.75 6.81
N MET A 32 -6.43 11.45 6.98
CA MET A 32 -5.45 12.41 7.50
C MET A 32 -5.33 13.63 6.58
N PHE A 33 -5.26 13.43 5.26
CA PHE A 33 -5.30 14.54 4.30
C PHE A 33 -6.59 15.35 4.38
N MET A 34 -7.74 14.69 4.48
CA MET A 34 -9.04 15.38 4.62
C MET A 34 -9.09 16.25 5.89
N LYS A 35 -8.66 15.70 7.03
CA LYS A 35 -8.57 16.42 8.30
C LYS A 35 -7.60 17.59 8.21
N TYR A 36 -6.43 17.38 7.61
CA TYR A 36 -5.41 18.41 7.43
C TYR A 36 -5.91 19.55 6.52
N GLN A 37 -6.57 19.21 5.41
CA GLN A 37 -7.17 20.19 4.50
C GLN A 37 -8.18 21.09 5.24
N ASN A 38 -9.07 20.51 6.05
CA ASN A 38 -10.02 21.28 6.86
C ASN A 38 -9.30 22.12 7.93
N LYS A 39 -8.25 21.59 8.58
CA LYS A 39 -7.46 22.29 9.60
C LYS A 39 -6.80 23.57 9.05
N ARG A 40 -6.37 23.55 7.78
CA ARG A 40 -5.79 24.72 7.09
C ARG A 40 -6.84 25.66 6.48
N GLY A 41 -8.14 25.41 6.70
CA GLY A 41 -9.23 26.20 6.12
C GLY A 41 -9.51 25.91 4.64
N GLY A 42 -8.90 24.85 4.09
CA GLY A 42 -9.15 24.39 2.73
C GLY A 42 -10.53 23.75 2.59
N ARG A 43 -10.93 23.50 1.33
CA ARG A 43 -12.16 22.77 0.99
C ARG A 43 -11.78 21.45 0.33
N ILE A 44 -12.36 20.35 0.82
CA ILE A 44 -12.19 19.03 0.23
C ILE A 44 -12.99 18.96 -1.07
N ARG A 45 -12.36 18.44 -2.13
CA ARG A 45 -13.03 18.15 -3.41
C ARG A 45 -12.73 16.71 -3.78
N PHE A 46 -13.77 15.89 -3.84
CA PHE A 46 -13.66 14.49 -4.21
C PHE A 46 -13.67 14.31 -5.73
N ASN A 47 -12.87 13.36 -6.19
CA ASN A 47 -12.86 12.88 -7.57
C ASN A 47 -13.30 11.41 -7.60
N SER A 48 -13.73 10.93 -8.76
CA SER A 48 -14.04 9.51 -8.97
C SER A 48 -12.78 8.66 -8.79
N ILE A 49 -12.89 7.57 -8.02
CA ILE A 49 -11.84 6.56 -7.91
C ILE A 49 -12.03 5.55 -9.06
N PRO A 50 -11.04 5.38 -9.95
CA PRO A 50 -11.14 4.41 -11.03
C PRO A 50 -11.12 2.98 -10.48
N LYS A 51 -11.68 2.03 -11.25
CA LYS A 51 -11.58 0.62 -10.90
C LYS A 51 -10.10 0.18 -10.83
N PRO A 52 -9.76 -0.78 -9.95
CA PRO A 52 -8.41 -1.34 -9.89
C PRO A 52 -7.97 -1.96 -11.22
N CYS A 53 -6.65 -1.96 -11.47
CA CYS A 53 -6.07 -2.69 -12.61
C CYS A 53 -6.30 -4.21 -12.50
N HIS A 54 -6.23 -4.91 -13.64
CA HIS A 54 -6.43 -6.36 -13.77
C HIS A 54 -7.83 -6.87 -13.38
N ASP A 55 -8.83 -5.98 -13.29
CA ASP A 55 -10.21 -6.32 -12.90
C ASP A 55 -10.31 -7.16 -11.61
N GLY A 56 -9.32 -7.00 -10.73
CA GLY A 56 -9.25 -7.72 -9.46
C GLY A 56 -8.67 -9.13 -9.53
N ASN A 57 -8.28 -9.64 -10.70
CA ASN A 57 -7.72 -10.97 -10.87
C ASN A 57 -6.18 -10.95 -10.73
N TRP A 58 -5.64 -11.75 -9.81
CA TRP A 58 -4.20 -11.82 -9.54
C TRP A 58 -3.70 -13.23 -9.80
N GLU A 59 -2.78 -13.42 -10.74
CA GLU A 59 -2.31 -14.77 -11.10
C GLU A 59 -1.62 -15.51 -9.94
N ASN A 60 -0.92 -14.77 -9.07
CA ASN A 60 -0.27 -15.30 -7.87
C ASN A 60 0.13 -14.15 -6.92
N GLY A 61 0.49 -14.51 -5.69
CA GLY A 61 0.96 -13.64 -4.63
C GLY A 61 2.24 -12.87 -4.99
N THR A 62 3.13 -13.47 -5.80
CA THR A 62 4.33 -12.77 -6.29
C THR A 62 3.96 -11.57 -7.16
N LEU A 63 3.02 -11.75 -8.10
CA LEU A 63 2.55 -10.68 -8.97
C LEU A 63 1.78 -9.62 -8.16
N ALA A 64 0.95 -10.04 -7.21
CA ALA A 64 0.25 -9.12 -6.31
C ALA A 64 1.22 -8.25 -5.48
N MET A 65 2.25 -8.85 -4.88
CA MET A 65 3.27 -8.11 -4.12
C MET A 65 4.09 -7.17 -4.99
N LYS A 66 4.46 -7.59 -6.21
CA LYS A 66 5.12 -6.69 -7.19
C LYS A 66 4.24 -5.50 -7.54
N ARG A 67 2.93 -5.73 -7.69
CA ARG A 67 1.98 -4.66 -7.99
C ARG A 67 1.79 -3.72 -6.81
N ALA A 68 1.67 -4.23 -5.59
CA ALA A 68 1.64 -3.42 -4.37
C ALA A 68 2.90 -2.56 -4.25
N LEU A 69 4.09 -3.15 -4.43
CA LEU A 69 5.36 -2.42 -4.43
C LEU A 69 5.41 -1.30 -5.48
N HIS A 70 4.86 -1.54 -6.67
CA HIS A 70 4.78 -0.51 -7.70
C HIS A 70 3.82 0.63 -7.32
N LEU A 71 2.70 0.31 -6.68
CA LEU A 71 1.74 1.30 -6.19
C LEU A 71 2.37 2.16 -5.10
N GLU A 72 3.02 1.58 -4.09
CA GLU A 72 3.71 2.34 -3.03
C GLU A 72 4.79 3.26 -3.59
N LYS A 73 5.62 2.78 -4.53
CA LYS A 73 6.61 3.64 -5.21
C LYS A 73 5.97 4.80 -5.96
N THR A 74 4.78 4.59 -6.52
CA THR A 74 4.02 5.63 -7.22
C THR A 74 3.46 6.63 -6.22
N ILE A 75 2.88 6.18 -5.11
CA ILE A 75 2.37 7.02 -4.03
C ILE A 75 3.50 7.87 -3.44
N ASN A 76 4.64 7.26 -3.10
CA ASN A 76 5.82 7.98 -2.62
C ASN A 76 6.28 9.06 -3.62
N LYS A 77 6.31 8.76 -4.93
CA LYS A 77 6.61 9.78 -5.94
C LYS A 77 5.60 10.93 -5.95
N LEU A 78 4.31 10.63 -5.78
CA LEU A 78 3.27 11.66 -5.71
C LEU A 78 3.41 12.53 -4.44
N LEU A 79 3.78 11.92 -3.31
CA LEU A 79 4.07 12.63 -2.06
C LEU A 79 5.29 13.53 -2.18
N LEU A 80 6.37 13.08 -2.83
CA LEU A 80 7.55 13.91 -3.10
C LEU A 80 7.23 15.07 -4.05
N ASN A 81 6.38 14.85 -5.05
CA ASN A 81 5.90 15.94 -5.91
C ASN A 81 5.07 16.96 -5.11
N LEU A 82 4.22 16.48 -4.21
CA LEU A 82 3.40 17.33 -3.34
C LEU A 82 4.26 18.13 -2.34
N HIS A 83 5.32 17.50 -1.81
CA HIS A 83 6.33 18.15 -0.99
C HIS A 83 7.07 19.24 -1.77
N THR A 84 7.57 18.94 -2.97
CA THR A 84 8.21 19.93 -3.85
C THR A 84 7.29 21.11 -4.15
N LEU A 85 5.99 20.85 -4.35
CA LEU A 85 4.99 21.90 -4.53
C LEU A 85 4.85 22.76 -3.26
N GLY A 86 4.76 22.15 -2.09
CA GLY A 86 4.72 22.86 -0.81
C GLY A 86 5.95 23.76 -0.59
N ASP A 87 7.13 23.26 -0.96
CA ASP A 87 8.40 23.97 -0.83
C ASP A 87 8.43 25.19 -1.76
N SER A 88 8.01 25.00 -3.01
CA SER A 88 7.87 26.11 -3.99
C SER A 88 6.89 27.21 -3.54
N LYS A 89 6.00 26.91 -2.59
CA LYS A 89 5.03 27.84 -2.01
C LYS A 89 5.45 28.37 -0.65
N ASN A 90 6.62 28.00 -0.13
CA ASN A 90 7.12 28.34 1.19
C ASN A 90 6.13 27.97 2.29
N GLU A 91 5.61 26.73 2.25
CA GLU A 91 4.63 26.20 3.21
C GLU A 91 5.29 25.21 4.21
N PRO A 92 6.14 25.67 5.14
CA PRO A 92 6.95 24.78 5.99
C PRO A 92 6.11 23.86 6.87
N GLN A 93 4.96 24.32 7.34
CA GLN A 93 4.07 23.49 8.16
C GLN A 93 3.42 22.35 7.36
N PHE A 94 3.24 22.53 6.05
CA PHE A 94 2.76 21.46 5.18
C PHE A 94 3.85 20.44 4.87
N LEU A 95 5.09 20.90 4.68
CA LEU A 95 6.24 20.00 4.51
C LEU A 95 6.43 19.12 5.75
N ASP A 96 6.42 19.72 6.94
CA ASP A 96 6.49 18.99 8.22
C ASP A 96 5.38 17.95 8.35
N PHE A 97 4.13 18.29 7.96
CA PHE A 97 3.03 17.33 7.94
C PHE A 97 3.31 16.13 7.02
N LEU A 98 3.84 16.36 5.81
CA LEU A 98 4.17 15.28 4.88
C LEU A 98 5.33 14.41 5.38
N GLU A 99 6.39 15.04 5.89
CA GLU A 99 7.59 14.38 6.41
C GLU A 99 7.28 13.52 7.64
N ALA A 100 6.57 14.09 8.61
CA ALA A 100 6.30 13.42 9.89
C ALA A 100 5.31 12.26 9.78
N ASN A 101 4.41 12.28 8.80
CA ASN A 101 3.29 11.33 8.74
C ASN A 101 3.34 10.36 7.56
N PHE A 102 4.09 10.65 6.48
CA PHE A 102 4.00 9.84 5.26
C PHE A 102 5.35 9.44 4.69
N LEU A 103 6.32 10.37 4.57
CA LEU A 103 7.56 10.08 3.83
C LEU A 103 8.42 8.99 4.49
N GLY A 104 8.50 8.97 5.82
CA GLY A 104 9.19 7.90 6.55
C GLY A 104 8.49 6.55 6.39
N GLU A 105 7.18 6.52 6.64
CA GLU A 105 6.35 5.31 6.53
C GLU A 105 6.43 4.69 5.12
N GLN A 106 6.42 5.54 4.09
CA GLN A 106 6.53 5.10 2.70
C GLN A 106 7.88 4.44 2.39
N VAL A 107 8.98 4.92 2.96
CA VAL A 107 10.29 4.26 2.80
C VAL A 107 10.29 2.88 3.44
N ASP A 108 9.70 2.74 4.63
CA ASP A 108 9.60 1.47 5.35
C ASP A 108 8.68 0.47 4.62
N SER A 109 7.51 0.91 4.18
CA SER A 109 6.56 0.09 3.40
C SER A 109 7.18 -0.39 2.07
N ILE A 110 7.85 0.49 1.33
CA ILE A 110 8.56 0.11 0.10
C ILE A 110 9.65 -0.91 0.39
N LYS A 111 10.38 -0.77 1.51
CA LYS A 111 11.43 -1.72 1.90
C LYS A 111 10.83 -3.08 2.26
N GLU A 112 9.76 -3.12 3.04
CA GLU A 112 9.04 -4.33 3.43
C GLU A 112 8.55 -5.09 2.18
N LEU A 113 7.80 -4.42 1.31
CA LEU A 113 7.28 -5.02 0.07
C LEU A 113 8.41 -5.47 -0.87
N SER A 114 9.51 -4.72 -0.95
CA SER A 114 10.68 -5.15 -1.73
C SER A 114 11.29 -6.44 -1.19
N ASN A 115 11.39 -6.58 0.14
CA ASN A 115 11.87 -7.80 0.76
C ASN A 115 10.93 -8.97 0.46
N TYR A 116 9.61 -8.78 0.57
CA TYR A 116 8.62 -9.81 0.26
C TYR A 116 8.68 -10.28 -1.19
N VAL A 117 8.77 -9.34 -2.15
CA VAL A 117 8.95 -9.68 -3.57
C VAL A 117 10.21 -10.53 -3.77
N HIS A 118 11.33 -10.16 -3.15
CA HIS A 118 12.57 -10.92 -3.30
C HIS A 118 12.53 -12.30 -2.63
N ILE A 119 11.83 -12.45 -1.51
CA ILE A 119 11.64 -13.76 -0.86
C ILE A 119 10.82 -14.67 -1.78
N LEU A 120 9.67 -14.17 -2.26
CA LEU A 120 8.79 -14.93 -3.15
C LEU A 120 9.49 -15.33 -4.46
N GLN A 121 10.28 -14.43 -5.04
CA GLN A 121 11.11 -14.74 -6.22
C GLN A 121 12.19 -15.79 -5.97
N ARG A 122 12.70 -15.94 -4.73
CA ARG A 122 13.68 -16.98 -4.40
C ARG A 122 13.03 -18.34 -4.17
N LEU A 123 11.81 -18.34 -3.64
CA LEU A 123 11.05 -19.55 -3.39
C LEU A 123 10.46 -20.15 -4.67
N ASP A 124 10.06 -19.29 -5.62
CA ASP A 124 9.63 -19.57 -7.00
C ASP A 124 8.85 -20.88 -7.19
N SER A 125 7.87 -21.13 -6.31
CA SER A 125 7.05 -22.34 -6.35
C SER A 125 5.73 -22.14 -5.60
N PRO A 126 4.66 -22.87 -5.98
CA PRO A 126 3.38 -22.81 -5.27
C PRO A 126 3.50 -23.20 -3.79
N LEU A 127 4.35 -24.18 -3.46
CA LEU A 127 4.62 -24.55 -2.08
C LEU A 127 5.33 -23.42 -1.31
N GLY A 128 6.27 -22.74 -1.96
CA GLY A 128 6.96 -21.60 -1.39
C GLY A 128 6.01 -20.42 -1.10
N GLU A 129 5.09 -20.14 -2.00
CA GLU A 129 4.06 -19.11 -1.79
C GLU A 129 3.12 -19.46 -0.62
N TYR A 130 2.70 -20.72 -0.52
CA TYR A 130 1.92 -21.21 0.62
C TYR A 130 2.71 -21.10 1.95
N GLN A 131 3.99 -21.46 1.96
CA GLN A 131 4.84 -21.30 3.14
C GLN A 131 5.00 -19.82 3.53
N PHE A 132 5.15 -18.94 2.56
CA PHE A 132 5.23 -17.50 2.78
C PHE A 132 3.94 -16.95 3.39
N ASP A 133 2.77 -17.35 2.87
CA ASP A 133 1.46 -17.02 3.44
C ASP A 133 1.38 -17.38 4.93
N LYS A 134 1.77 -18.61 5.27
CA LYS A 134 1.65 -19.13 6.65
C LYS A 134 2.70 -18.55 7.61
N LEU A 135 3.96 -18.52 7.18
CA LEU A 135 5.10 -18.22 8.06
C LEU A 135 5.42 -16.72 8.13
N THR A 136 5.24 -15.99 7.04
CA THR A 136 5.58 -14.56 6.95
C THR A 136 4.35 -13.70 7.15
N LEU A 137 3.26 -13.98 6.43
CA LEU A 137 2.02 -13.19 6.51
C LEU A 137 1.06 -13.65 7.61
N GLY A 138 1.39 -14.74 8.30
CA GLY A 138 0.63 -15.22 9.46
C GLY A 138 -0.71 -15.87 9.13
N GLY A 139 -0.91 -16.36 7.91
CA GLY A 139 -2.15 -17.01 7.46
C GLY A 139 -2.50 -18.33 8.18
N GLY A 140 -1.69 -18.78 9.14
CA GLY A 140 -1.98 -19.93 10.01
C GLY A 140 -2.30 -19.57 11.46
N LYS A 141 -2.36 -18.27 11.79
CA LYS A 141 -2.65 -17.77 13.13
C LYS A 141 -4.01 -17.06 13.10
N ASP A 142 -5.02 -17.73 13.63
CA ASP A 142 -6.33 -17.15 13.92
C ASP A 142 -6.22 -16.08 15.02
#